data_AF-A0A327QA76-F1
#
_entry.id   AF-A0A327QA76-F1
#
_cell.length_a   1.000
_cell.length_b   1.000
_cell.length_c   1.000
_cell.angle_alpha   90.00
_cell.angle_beta   90.00
_cell.angle_gamma   90.00
#
_symmetry.space_group_name_H-M   'P 1'
#
loop_
_entity.id
_entity.type
_entity.pdbx_description
1 polymer ?
#
loop_
_entity_poly.entity_id
_entity_poly.type
_entity_poly.pdbx_seq_one_letter_code
_entity_poly.pdbx_strand_id
1 'polypeptide(L)'
;MPSPTRPGDLFKTVHDAAKYFGRTYNLTSIAKNKELSSYIYSVKKKGETLYSYTKAKEVDGNNVKNTPWYYQTPRGASLEGDAHTHGAYDPNYLNNQFSPDDMIGTDNSDFKVAFVVTPNGTLLKYTPAESREHDEGRIEVVNTDMPSDPKDPTSKKTVPQEPPDASTDSSKTPHPTQSKPPEGIRRKLD
;
A
#
# COMPACT_ATOMS: atom_id res chain seq x y z
N MET A 1 -7.04 17.94 21.50
CA MET A 1 -6.02 17.77 20.45
C MET A 1 -6.76 17.39 19.18
N PRO A 2 -6.58 18.07 18.03
CA PRO A 2 -7.15 17.59 16.78
C PRO A 2 -6.63 16.18 16.49
N SER A 3 -7.50 15.30 15.99
CA SER A 3 -7.14 13.93 15.66
C SER A 3 -6.03 13.91 14.60
N PRO A 4 -5.02 13.04 14.74
CA PRO A 4 -3.95 12.90 13.76
C PRO A 4 -4.53 12.47 12.40
N THR A 5 -4.24 13.21 11.32
CA THR A 5 -4.78 12.96 9.97
C THR A 5 -3.74 12.99 8.85
N ARG A 6 -2.50 13.45 9.11
CA ARG A 6 -1.49 13.73 8.08
C ARG A 6 -0.21 12.92 8.29
N PRO A 7 0.65 12.82 7.26
CA PRO A 7 2.02 12.33 7.44
C PRO A 7 2.72 13.02 8.61
N GLY A 8 3.43 12.24 9.43
CA GLY A 8 4.11 12.73 10.62
C GLY A 8 3.25 12.83 11.89
N ASP A 9 1.92 12.76 11.77
CA ASP A 9 1.06 12.68 12.94
C ASP A 9 1.21 11.31 13.64
N LEU A 10 1.08 11.28 14.96
CA LEU A 10 1.38 10.10 15.77
C LEU A 10 0.12 9.29 16.10
N PHE A 11 0.20 7.98 15.89
CA PHE A 11 -0.85 7.00 16.13
C PHE A 11 -0.41 5.98 17.17
N LYS A 12 -1.37 5.38 17.88
CA LYS A 12 -1.09 4.36 18.89
C LYS A 12 -0.73 3.01 18.28
N THR A 13 -1.18 2.75 17.05
CA THR A 13 -0.95 1.47 16.39
C THR A 13 -0.44 1.67 14.97
N VAL A 14 0.32 0.69 14.49
CA VAL A 14 0.75 0.63 13.09
C VAL A 14 -0.43 0.55 12.12
N HIS A 15 -1.49 -0.18 12.49
CA HIS A 15 -2.71 -0.27 11.68
C HIS A 15 -3.41 1.08 11.53
N ASP A 16 -3.40 1.93 12.57
CA ASP A 16 -3.96 3.28 12.47
C ASP A 16 -3.15 4.15 11.52
N ALA A 17 -1.81 4.13 11.61
CA ALA A 17 -0.95 4.82 10.66
C ALA A 17 -1.24 4.37 9.21
N ALA A 18 -1.34 3.05 8.97
CA ALA A 18 -1.66 2.48 7.65
C ALA A 18 -3.07 2.86 7.15
N LYS A 19 -4.08 2.83 8.02
CA LYS A 19 -5.45 3.27 7.68
C LYS A 19 -5.49 4.73 7.28
N TYR A 20 -4.77 5.61 7.98
CA TYR A 20 -4.70 7.03 7.64
C TYR A 20 -3.92 7.28 6.36
N PHE A 21 -2.82 6.54 6.13
CA PHE A 21 -2.14 6.53 4.83
C PHE A 21 -3.12 6.18 3.70
N GLY A 22 -3.86 5.06 3.83
CA GLY A 22 -4.80 4.62 2.79
C GLY A 22 -5.93 5.61 2.53
N ARG A 23 -6.51 6.19 3.58
CA ARG A 23 -7.51 7.26 3.46
C ARG A 23 -6.97 8.51 2.77
N THR A 24 -5.70 8.84 2.99
CA THR A 24 -5.06 10.03 2.44
C THR A 24 -4.71 9.88 0.96
N TYR A 25 -4.20 8.70 0.56
CA TYR A 25 -3.54 8.56 -0.73
C TYR A 25 -4.28 7.68 -1.75
N ASN A 26 -5.19 6.79 -1.34
CA ASN A 26 -5.76 5.82 -2.29
C ASN A 26 -6.53 6.48 -3.45
N LEU A 27 -7.33 7.52 -3.18
CA LEU A 27 -8.01 8.26 -4.26
C LEU A 27 -7.03 8.93 -5.21
N THR A 28 -5.94 9.48 -4.68
CA THR A 28 -4.92 10.13 -5.52
C THR A 28 -4.20 9.10 -6.38
N SER A 29 -3.89 7.93 -5.82
CA SER A 29 -3.33 6.78 -6.53
C SER A 29 -4.21 6.34 -7.69
N ILE A 30 -5.51 6.14 -7.43
CA ILE A 30 -6.52 5.75 -8.41
C ILE A 30 -6.65 6.83 -9.50
N ALA A 31 -6.82 8.10 -9.10
CA ALA A 31 -7.03 9.20 -10.04
C ALA A 31 -5.84 9.38 -11.00
N LYS A 32 -4.62 9.18 -10.50
CA LYS A 32 -3.39 9.25 -11.31
C LYS A 32 -3.03 7.95 -12.01
N ASN A 33 -3.68 6.84 -11.62
CA ASN A 33 -3.26 5.49 -11.95
C ASN A 33 -1.77 5.24 -11.66
N LYS A 34 -1.33 5.59 -10.44
CA LYS A 34 0.06 5.50 -10.00
C LYS A 34 0.14 5.01 -8.57
N GLU A 35 1.03 4.05 -8.32
CA GLU A 35 1.33 3.62 -6.95
C GLU A 35 1.99 4.75 -6.16
N LEU A 36 1.51 4.94 -4.94
CA LEU A 36 2.08 5.84 -3.95
C LEU A 36 2.62 4.98 -2.81
N SER A 37 3.89 5.15 -2.48
CA SER A 37 4.54 4.42 -1.40
C SER A 37 5.00 5.35 -0.28
N SER A 38 4.96 4.86 0.95
CA SER A 38 5.38 5.52 2.17
C SER A 38 6.04 4.52 3.11
N TYR A 39 6.92 5.02 3.97
CA TYR A 39 7.32 4.28 5.15
C TYR A 39 6.38 4.47 6.31
N ILE A 40 6.29 3.42 7.12
CA ILE A 40 5.77 3.44 8.47
C ILE A 40 6.97 3.38 9.41
N TYR A 41 6.98 4.28 10.38
CA TYR A 41 8.01 4.34 11.40
C TYR A 41 7.40 4.45 12.79
N SER A 42 8.19 4.12 13.81
CA SER A 42 7.85 4.34 15.22
C SER A 42 8.81 5.31 15.89
N VAL A 43 8.32 6.00 16.92
CA VAL A 43 9.11 6.86 17.80
C VAL A 43 8.73 6.57 19.25
N LYS A 44 9.70 6.64 20.16
CA LYS A 44 9.42 6.60 21.61
C LYS A 44 9.19 8.00 22.15
N LYS A 45 8.02 8.25 22.73
CA LYS A 45 7.72 9.50 23.45
C LYS A 45 7.21 9.16 24.85
N LYS A 46 7.90 9.68 25.88
CA LYS A 46 7.53 9.48 27.29
C LYS A 46 7.32 8.00 27.67
N GLY A 47 8.14 7.11 27.10
CA GLY A 47 8.05 5.66 27.33
C GLY A 47 7.03 4.91 26.47
N GLU A 48 6.20 5.60 25.69
CA GLU A 48 5.23 5.00 24.77
C GLU A 48 5.80 4.94 23.35
N THR A 49 5.62 3.80 22.68
CA THR A 49 5.91 3.65 21.24
C THR A 49 4.70 4.15 20.44
N LEU A 50 4.92 5.14 19.59
CA LEU A 50 3.91 5.72 18.71
C LEU A 50 4.35 5.56 17.26
N TYR A 51 3.39 5.38 16.36
CA TYR A 51 3.61 5.11 14.96
C TYR A 51 3.25 6.30 14.10
N SER A 52 3.84 6.40 12.92
CA SER A 52 3.45 7.36 11.90
C SER A 52 3.87 6.85 10.53
N TYR A 53 3.56 7.63 9.51
CA TYR A 53 3.98 7.38 8.14
C TYR A 53 4.56 8.65 7.53
N THR A 54 5.49 8.46 6.60
CA THR A 54 6.12 9.56 5.85
C THR A 54 5.18 10.15 4.81
N LYS A 55 5.54 11.28 4.20
CA LYS A 55 4.80 11.76 3.03
C LYS A 55 4.99 10.77 1.87
N ALA A 56 3.90 10.33 1.25
CA ALA A 56 3.96 9.36 0.17
C ALA A 56 4.60 9.94 -1.09
N LYS A 57 5.17 9.06 -1.90
CA LYS A 57 5.80 9.38 -3.18
C LYS A 57 5.28 8.43 -4.26
N GLU A 58 5.13 8.97 -5.47
CA GLU A 58 4.87 8.15 -6.65
C GLU A 58 6.08 7.26 -6.90
N VAL A 59 5.83 5.98 -7.14
CA VAL A 59 6.85 4.99 -7.49
C VAL A 59 6.45 4.31 -8.79
N ASP A 60 7.44 4.12 -9.67
CA ASP A 60 7.27 3.37 -10.91
C ASP A 60 7.76 1.93 -10.68
N GLY A 61 6.83 1.03 -10.37
CA GLY A 61 7.10 -0.38 -10.10
C GLY A 61 7.85 -0.65 -8.79
N ASN A 62 8.34 -1.89 -8.65
CA ASN A 62 8.82 -2.47 -7.37
C ASN A 62 10.18 -1.94 -6.87
N ASN A 63 10.77 -0.96 -7.56
CA ASN A 63 12.12 -0.47 -7.26
C ASN A 63 12.13 0.75 -6.35
N VAL A 64 11.62 0.58 -5.13
CA VAL A 64 11.69 1.63 -4.10
C VAL A 64 13.10 1.68 -3.45
N LYS A 65 13.89 0.60 -3.55
CA LYS A 65 15.13 0.39 -2.78
C LYS A 65 16.31 1.33 -3.10
N ASN A 66 16.30 2.06 -4.22
CA ASN A 66 17.48 2.82 -4.68
C ASN A 66 17.32 4.34 -4.77
N THR A 67 16.31 4.94 -4.11
CA THR A 67 16.15 6.40 -4.13
C THR A 67 16.66 7.08 -2.84
N PRO A 68 17.63 8.00 -2.90
CA PRO A 68 18.23 8.64 -1.71
C PRO A 68 17.27 9.46 -0.82
N TRP A 69 16.09 9.82 -1.33
CA TRP A 69 15.11 10.67 -0.64
C TRP A 69 14.26 9.92 0.40
N TYR A 70 14.47 8.62 0.53
CA TYR A 70 13.66 7.65 1.26
C TYR A 70 13.92 7.69 2.79
N TYR A 71 15.02 8.28 3.25
CA TYR A 71 15.42 8.36 4.67
C TYR A 71 14.73 9.48 5.49
N GLN A 72 13.53 9.93 5.12
CA GLN A 72 12.85 11.07 5.78
C GLN A 72 12.17 10.72 7.11
N THR A 73 12.44 9.55 7.69
CA THR A 73 11.95 9.28 9.05
C THR A 73 12.65 10.23 10.03
N PRO A 74 11.95 10.73 11.07
CA PRO A 74 12.59 11.57 12.07
C PRO A 74 13.82 10.89 12.69
N ARG A 75 14.87 11.67 13.00
CA ARG A 75 16.08 11.13 13.63
C ARG A 75 15.71 10.36 14.91
N GLY A 76 16.20 9.13 15.01
CA GLY A 76 15.92 8.24 16.14
C GLY A 76 14.59 7.49 16.06
N ALA A 77 13.86 7.62 14.96
CA ALA A 77 12.75 6.73 14.64
C ALA A 77 13.25 5.35 14.22
N SER A 78 12.46 4.31 14.51
CA SER A 78 12.67 2.96 14.01
C SER A 78 11.79 2.74 12.78
N LEU A 79 12.35 2.13 11.75
CA LEU A 79 11.59 1.74 10.57
C LEU A 79 10.80 0.49 10.91
N GLU A 80 9.49 0.52 10.68
CA GLU A 80 8.58 -0.58 11.05
C GLU A 80 8.07 -1.33 9.82
N GLY A 81 7.90 -0.62 8.71
CA GLY A 81 7.37 -1.20 7.50
C GLY A 81 7.18 -0.23 6.35
N ASP A 82 6.63 -0.74 5.27
CA ASP A 82 6.14 0.05 4.15
C ASP A 82 4.60 0.06 4.10
N ALA A 83 4.06 1.08 3.44
CA ALA A 83 2.67 1.16 3.06
C ALA A 83 2.60 1.72 1.64
N HIS A 84 1.89 1.05 0.75
CA HIS A 84 1.71 1.52 -0.62
C HIS A 84 0.25 1.37 -1.10
N THR A 85 -0.08 2.04 -2.20
CA THR A 85 -1.40 2.01 -2.83
C THR A 85 -1.32 1.34 -4.19
N HIS A 86 -2.27 0.51 -4.54
CA HIS A 86 -2.43 0.15 -5.96
C HIS A 86 -3.10 1.27 -6.76
N GLY A 87 -2.83 1.29 -8.06
CA GLY A 87 -3.41 2.24 -9.01
C GLY A 87 -4.90 2.02 -9.27
N ALA A 88 -5.41 2.61 -10.35
CA ALA A 88 -6.80 2.40 -10.76
C ALA A 88 -7.03 0.93 -11.11
N TYR A 89 -8.29 0.49 -11.02
CA TYR A 89 -8.64 -0.87 -11.41
C TYR A 89 -8.32 -1.11 -12.90
N ASP A 90 -7.56 -2.16 -13.17
CA ASP A 90 -7.33 -2.68 -14.50
C ASP A 90 -7.71 -4.18 -14.56
N PRO A 91 -8.67 -4.59 -15.40
CA PRO A 91 -9.13 -5.99 -15.47
C PRO A 91 -8.03 -6.99 -15.85
N ASN A 92 -6.90 -6.53 -16.40
CA ASN A 92 -5.77 -7.38 -16.77
C ASN A 92 -4.88 -7.75 -15.58
N TYR A 93 -5.07 -7.11 -14.42
CA TYR A 93 -4.19 -7.24 -13.26
C TYR A 93 -4.93 -7.80 -12.02
N LEU A 94 -4.16 -8.36 -11.09
CA LEU A 94 -4.63 -8.77 -9.78
C LEU A 94 -4.60 -7.59 -8.80
N ASN A 95 -5.50 -6.63 -9.00
CA ASN A 95 -5.44 -5.34 -8.29
C ASN A 95 -5.64 -5.40 -6.76
N ASN A 96 -6.27 -6.45 -6.23
CA ASN A 96 -6.77 -6.45 -4.84
C ASN A 96 -6.06 -7.44 -3.91
N GLN A 97 -4.77 -7.67 -4.16
CA GLN A 97 -3.91 -8.55 -3.37
C GLN A 97 -2.48 -8.06 -3.43
N PHE A 98 -1.62 -8.49 -2.50
CA PHE A 98 -0.18 -8.34 -2.67
C PHE A 98 0.31 -9.08 -3.90
N SER A 99 1.24 -8.47 -4.61
CA SER A 99 2.06 -9.13 -5.62
C SER A 99 3.19 -9.94 -4.94
N PRO A 100 3.75 -10.96 -5.63
CA PRO A 100 4.94 -11.65 -5.14
C PRO A 100 6.12 -10.70 -4.88
N ASP A 101 6.27 -9.67 -5.72
CA ASP A 101 7.38 -8.72 -5.60
C ASP A 101 7.22 -7.80 -4.39
N ASP A 102 5.99 -7.46 -4.01
CA ASP A 102 5.71 -6.68 -2.80
C ASP A 102 6.22 -7.46 -1.58
N MET A 103 5.84 -8.74 -1.49
CA MET A 103 6.24 -9.63 -0.39
C MET A 103 7.76 -9.84 -0.37
N ILE A 104 8.38 -10.10 -1.52
CA ILE A 104 9.85 -10.24 -1.66
C ILE A 104 10.56 -8.95 -1.25
N GLY A 105 9.98 -7.78 -1.54
CA GLY A 105 10.47 -6.48 -1.16
C GLY A 105 10.59 -6.35 0.35
N THR A 106 9.51 -6.65 1.06
CA THR A 106 9.40 -6.65 2.52
C THR A 106 10.29 -7.72 3.14
N ASP A 107 10.24 -8.96 2.64
CA ASP A 107 11.05 -10.07 3.15
C ASP A 107 12.54 -9.72 3.13
N ASN A 108 13.02 -9.10 2.05
CA ASN A 108 14.43 -8.72 1.89
C ASN A 108 14.74 -7.33 2.46
N SER A 109 14.04 -6.92 3.52
CA SER A 109 14.23 -5.66 4.22
C SER A 109 14.16 -5.88 5.74
N ASP A 110 14.48 -4.84 6.51
CA ASP A 110 14.29 -4.86 7.96
C ASP A 110 12.82 -4.53 8.37
N PHE A 111 11.88 -4.56 7.43
CA PHE A 111 10.48 -4.27 7.69
C PHE A 111 9.83 -5.44 8.42
N LYS A 112 9.07 -5.10 9.45
CA LYS A 112 8.29 -6.08 10.22
C LYS A 112 6.93 -6.35 9.59
N VAL A 113 6.45 -5.39 8.79
CA VAL A 113 5.14 -5.41 8.16
C VAL A 113 5.16 -4.65 6.83
N ALA A 114 4.26 -5.00 5.93
CA ALA A 114 3.90 -4.19 4.78
C ALA A 114 2.39 -4.01 4.72
N PHE A 115 1.94 -2.89 4.16
CA PHE A 115 0.52 -2.63 3.94
C PHE A 115 0.28 -2.25 2.49
N VAL A 116 -0.78 -2.80 1.91
CA VAL A 116 -1.28 -2.35 0.61
C VAL A 116 -2.73 -1.92 0.73
N VAL A 117 -3.04 -0.74 0.23
CA VAL A 117 -4.43 -0.31 0.01
C VAL A 117 -4.78 -0.49 -1.47
N THR A 118 -5.89 -1.16 -1.73
CA THR A 118 -6.26 -1.63 -3.06
C THR A 118 -7.41 -0.80 -3.65
N PRO A 119 -7.60 -0.79 -4.98
CA PRO A 119 -8.68 -0.04 -5.61
C PRO A 119 -10.07 -0.49 -5.18
N ASN A 120 -10.28 -1.72 -4.70
CA ASN A 120 -11.58 -2.10 -4.16
C ASN A 120 -11.90 -1.56 -2.75
N GLY A 121 -11.00 -0.77 -2.15
CA GLY A 121 -11.17 -0.19 -0.82
C GLY A 121 -10.71 -1.10 0.33
N THR A 122 -9.93 -2.14 0.04
CA THR A 122 -9.34 -3.02 1.06
C THR A 122 -7.96 -2.52 1.48
N LEU A 123 -7.69 -2.54 2.78
CA LEU A 123 -6.35 -2.41 3.35
C LEU A 123 -5.91 -3.80 3.80
N LEU A 124 -4.86 -4.32 3.18
CA LEU A 124 -4.23 -5.58 3.53
C LEU A 124 -2.93 -5.30 4.29
N LYS A 125 -2.53 -6.27 5.11
CA LYS A 125 -1.25 -6.30 5.79
C LYS A 125 -0.54 -7.59 5.47
N TYR A 126 0.74 -7.51 5.15
CA TYR A 126 1.65 -8.63 5.08
C TYR A 126 2.58 -8.60 6.30
N THR A 127 2.81 -9.75 6.90
CA THR A 127 3.81 -9.95 7.96
C THR A 127 4.76 -11.05 7.48
N PRO A 128 6.05 -10.74 7.25
CA PRO A 128 7.05 -11.73 6.90
C PRO A 128 7.11 -12.87 7.93
N ALA A 129 7.56 -14.04 7.48
CA ALA A 129 7.85 -15.15 8.37
C ALA A 129 8.97 -14.78 9.36
N GLU A 130 8.81 -15.16 10.63
CA GLU A 130 9.86 -14.98 11.66
C GLU A 130 11.12 -15.81 11.31
N SER A 131 10.94 -16.97 10.67
CA SER A 131 12.00 -17.78 10.06
C SER A 131 11.58 -18.29 8.69
N ARG A 132 12.45 -18.07 7.68
CA ARG A 132 12.24 -18.56 6.31
C ARG A 132 12.41 -20.07 6.15
N GLU A 133 12.90 -20.78 7.18
CA GLU A 133 13.08 -22.23 7.13
C GLU A 133 11.83 -23.02 7.51
N HIS A 134 10.90 -22.41 8.26
CA HIS A 134 9.79 -23.14 8.90
C HIS A 134 8.43 -22.45 8.83
N ASP A 135 8.38 -21.16 8.52
CA ASP A 135 7.13 -20.39 8.52
C ASP A 135 6.88 -19.71 7.17
N GLU A 136 5.60 -19.52 6.85
CA GLU A 136 5.14 -18.72 5.71
C GLU A 136 4.71 -17.34 6.21
N GLY A 137 4.94 -16.31 5.39
CA GLY A 137 4.43 -14.97 5.67
C GLY A 137 2.89 -14.95 5.67
N ARG A 138 2.29 -14.06 6.47
CA ARG A 138 0.84 -13.99 6.65
C ARG A 138 0.26 -12.72 6.05
N ILE A 139 -0.81 -12.88 5.28
CA ILE A 139 -1.65 -11.78 4.80
C ILE A 139 -2.93 -11.66 5.65
N GLU A 140 -3.26 -10.45 6.06
CA GLU A 140 -4.45 -10.13 6.86
C GLU A 140 -5.25 -8.99 6.21
N VAL A 141 -6.59 -9.06 6.30
CA VAL A 141 -7.46 -7.92 5.97
C VAL A 141 -7.56 -7.02 7.21
N VAL A 142 -7.06 -5.80 7.10
CA VAL A 142 -7.06 -4.81 8.20
C VAL A 142 -8.32 -3.94 8.16
N ASN A 143 -8.77 -3.58 6.96
CA ASN A 143 -9.95 -2.74 6.75
C ASN A 143 -10.55 -3.00 5.36
N THR A 144 -11.84 -2.77 5.17
CA THR A 144 -12.51 -2.84 3.85
C THR A 144 -13.33 -1.58 3.54
N ASP A 145 -13.06 -0.48 4.24
CA ASP A 145 -13.72 0.82 4.08
C ASP A 145 -12.68 1.92 3.78
N MET A 146 -11.76 1.63 2.86
CA MET A 146 -10.88 2.64 2.29
C MET A 146 -11.54 3.27 1.06
N PRO A 147 -11.17 4.52 0.69
CA PRO A 147 -11.62 5.09 -0.57
C PRO A 147 -11.32 4.15 -1.73
N SER A 148 -12.24 3.98 -2.68
CA SER A 148 -12.17 2.93 -3.69
C SER A 148 -12.42 3.46 -5.11
N ASP A 149 -11.96 2.71 -6.11
CA ASP A 149 -12.24 2.95 -7.51
C ASP A 149 -13.64 2.41 -7.84
N PRO A 150 -14.59 3.25 -8.25
CA PRO A 150 -15.94 2.78 -8.62
C PRO A 150 -15.94 1.83 -9.82
N LYS A 151 -14.85 1.75 -10.59
CA LYS A 151 -14.69 0.81 -11.71
C LYS A 151 -14.25 -0.58 -11.27
N ASP A 152 -13.72 -0.74 -10.05
CA ASP A 152 -13.42 -2.07 -9.53
C ASP A 152 -14.73 -2.83 -9.26
N PRO A 153 -14.95 -4.00 -9.89
CA PRO A 153 -16.20 -4.75 -9.73
C PRO A 153 -16.40 -5.29 -8.31
N THR A 154 -15.34 -5.33 -7.51
CA THR A 154 -15.36 -5.76 -6.10
C THR A 154 -15.36 -4.61 -5.11
N SER A 155 -15.36 -3.35 -5.60
CA SER A 155 -15.47 -2.17 -4.75
C SER A 155 -16.73 -2.24 -3.90
N LYS A 156 -16.54 -2.25 -2.58
CA LYS A 156 -17.63 -1.97 -1.64
C LYS A 156 -17.90 -0.48 -1.78
N LYS A 157 -19.05 -0.10 -2.34
CA LYS A 157 -19.42 1.30 -2.57
C LYS A 157 -19.37 2.10 -1.26
N THR A 158 -18.25 2.75 -0.97
CA THR A 158 -18.20 3.89 -0.05
C THR A 158 -17.82 5.07 -0.90
N VAL A 159 -18.79 5.92 -1.26
CA VAL A 159 -18.55 7.17 -2.02
C VAL A 159 -17.67 8.10 -1.16
N PRO A 160 -16.41 8.39 -1.54
CA PRO A 160 -15.58 9.32 -0.79
C PRO A 160 -15.86 10.75 -1.29
N GLN A 161 -16.09 11.70 -0.37
CA GLN A 161 -16.18 13.13 -0.71
C GLN A 161 -14.89 13.60 -1.39
N GLU A 162 -15.03 14.29 -2.52
CA GLU A 162 -13.93 14.86 -3.30
C GLU A 162 -13.03 15.78 -2.44
N PRO A 163 -11.69 15.67 -2.52
CA PRO A 163 -10.82 16.78 -2.17
C PRO A 163 -10.96 17.92 -3.21
N PRO A 164 -10.81 19.19 -2.80
CA PRO A 164 -11.06 20.33 -3.68
C PRO A 164 -9.98 20.45 -4.78
N ASP A 165 -10.41 20.16 -6.00
CA ASP A 165 -10.07 20.76 -7.30
C ASP A 165 -8.60 21.14 -7.63
N ALA A 166 -8.02 20.48 -8.65
CA ALA A 166 -7.13 21.11 -9.64
C ALA A 166 -6.87 20.22 -10.88
N SER A 167 -7.29 20.77 -12.02
CA SER A 167 -7.34 20.29 -13.41
C SER A 167 -6.00 19.93 -14.12
N THR A 168 -6.08 18.83 -14.90
CA THR A 168 -5.52 18.49 -16.25
C THR A 168 -4.04 18.68 -16.62
N ASP A 169 -3.37 17.60 -17.08
CA ASP A 169 -3.00 17.38 -18.51
C ASP A 169 -2.48 15.94 -18.73
N SER A 170 -2.70 15.40 -19.94
CA SER A 170 -2.53 14.00 -20.35
C SER A 170 -1.29 13.77 -21.21
N SER A 171 -0.45 12.77 -20.89
CA SER A 171 0.24 11.97 -21.91
C SER A 171 0.65 10.60 -21.38
N LYS A 172 0.11 9.53 -22.01
CA LYS A 172 0.32 8.11 -21.70
C LYS A 172 1.53 7.53 -22.45
N THR A 173 2.32 6.68 -21.78
CA THR A 173 2.96 5.48 -22.36
C THR A 173 3.34 4.48 -21.25
N PRO A 174 3.45 3.15 -21.53
CA PRO A 174 3.11 2.06 -20.59
C PRO A 174 4.29 1.40 -19.87
N HIS A 175 4.02 0.78 -18.71
CA HIS A 175 4.92 -0.14 -17.99
C HIS A 175 4.15 -0.99 -16.94
N PRO A 176 4.74 -2.08 -16.40
CA PRO A 176 4.84 -3.42 -16.97
C PRO A 176 3.84 -4.42 -16.35
N THR A 177 3.78 -5.61 -16.94
CA THR A 177 2.70 -6.60 -16.89
C THR A 177 2.82 -7.65 -15.78
N GLN A 178 1.72 -7.92 -15.09
CA GLN A 178 1.33 -9.29 -14.69
C GLN A 178 -0.10 -9.52 -15.18
N SER A 179 -0.21 -10.05 -16.40
CA SER A 179 -1.48 -10.47 -16.99
C SER A 179 -2.00 -11.72 -16.30
N LYS A 180 -3.32 -11.84 -16.13
CA LYS A 180 -3.97 -13.11 -15.79
C LYS A 180 -3.44 -14.27 -16.66
N PRO A 181 -3.15 -15.46 -16.09
CA PRO A 181 -2.92 -16.64 -16.90
C PRO A 181 -4.19 -16.97 -17.71
N PRO A 182 -4.06 -17.46 -18.97
CA PRO A 182 -5.20 -17.73 -19.83
C PRO A 182 -6.09 -18.84 -19.25
N GLU A 183 -7.40 -18.62 -19.31
CA GLU A 183 -8.39 -19.55 -18.80
C GLU A 183 -8.62 -20.70 -19.80
N GLY A 184 -8.07 -21.88 -19.49
CA GLY A 184 -8.60 -23.17 -19.91
C GLY A 184 -7.93 -23.87 -21.11
N ILE A 185 -7.34 -25.05 -20.84
CA ILE A 185 -7.59 -26.25 -21.66
C ILE A 185 -7.90 -27.42 -20.71
N ARG A 186 -9.13 -27.92 -20.81
CA ARG A 186 -9.57 -29.19 -20.23
C ARG A 186 -9.22 -30.34 -21.18
N ARG A 187 -8.62 -31.42 -20.62
CA ARG A 187 -8.50 -32.81 -21.14
C ARG A 187 -7.53 -33.00 -22.32
N LYS A 188 -6.81 -34.12 -22.48
CA LYS A 188 -6.99 -35.51 -22.02
C LYS A 188 -5.67 -36.16 -21.58
N LEU A 189 -5.79 -37.06 -20.60
CA LEU A 189 -4.88 -38.18 -20.38
C LEU A 189 -5.20 -39.24 -21.44
N ASP A 190 -4.19 -39.65 -22.21
CA ASP A 190 -4.09 -40.96 -22.85
C ASP A 190 -2.70 -41.52 -22.49
#